data_AF-A0A355R4K0-F1
#
_entry.id   AF-A0A355R4K0-F1
#
_cell.length_a   1.000
_cell.length_b   1.000
_cell.length_c   1.000
_cell.angle_alpha   90.00
_cell.angle_beta   90.00
_cell.angle_gamma   90.00
#
_symmetry.space_group_name_H-M   'P 1'
#
loop_
_entity.id
_entity.type
_entity.pdbx_description
1 polymer ?
#
loop_
_entity_poly.entity_id
_entity_poly.type
_entity_poly.pdbx_seq_one_letter_code
_entity_poly.pdbx_strand_id
1 'polypeptide(L)'
;MKAPILALLLACSPLLAVADTASEQQSIQQLMRHNFERPDAPLDVGPVTVQGDHAVAGWLQDQRGGRALLRKGPHGWRVVLCAGDSLLDPATLRSAGLSDQDSAQLSQAVRQAESAQPAERVKQFALFQGVVKVDKDAAHGNH
;
A
#
# COMPACT_ATOMS: atom_id res chain seq x y z
N MET A 1 4.09 14.32 61.23
CA MET A 1 3.20 13.83 60.15
C MET A 1 3.59 14.53 58.86
N LYS A 2 4.25 13.84 57.91
CA LYS A 2 4.57 14.33 56.55
C LYS A 2 4.38 13.15 55.60
N ALA A 3 3.39 13.29 54.72
CA ALA A 3 2.85 12.25 53.83
C ALA A 3 3.76 12.02 52.59
N PRO A 4 3.59 10.89 51.89
CA PRO A 4 4.63 10.28 51.06
C PRO A 4 4.67 10.80 49.62
N ILE A 5 5.86 10.70 49.02
CA ILE A 5 6.14 10.98 47.60
C ILE A 5 5.51 9.86 46.77
N LEU A 6 4.53 10.24 45.94
CA LEU A 6 3.89 9.37 44.95
C LEU A 6 4.79 9.30 43.71
N ALA A 7 5.50 8.18 43.54
CA ALA A 7 6.23 7.88 42.32
C ALA A 7 5.23 7.53 41.20
N LEU A 8 5.02 8.48 40.29
CA LEU A 8 4.22 8.29 39.08
C LEU A 8 5.05 7.50 38.06
N LEU A 9 4.86 6.19 38.01
CA LEU A 9 5.39 5.31 36.96
C LEU A 9 4.68 5.64 35.64
N LEU A 10 5.34 6.39 34.77
CA LEU A 10 4.94 6.58 33.36
C LEU A 10 5.06 5.23 32.63
N ALA A 11 3.96 4.49 32.55
CA ALA A 11 3.85 3.33 31.69
C ALA A 11 3.81 3.78 30.22
N CYS A 12 4.82 3.38 29.47
CA CYS A 12 4.99 3.61 28.04
C CYS A 12 3.78 3.05 27.25
N SER A 13 3.02 3.92 26.58
CA SER A 13 1.83 3.53 25.81
C SER A 13 2.18 3.27 24.34
N PRO A 14 1.71 2.16 23.71
CA PRO A 14 2.04 1.81 22.32
C PRO A 14 1.20 2.57 21.27
N LEU A 15 0.72 3.78 21.58
CA LEU A 15 -0.23 4.51 20.73
C LEU A 15 0.39 5.05 19.42
N LEU A 16 1.73 5.12 19.33
CA LEU A 16 2.43 5.76 18.22
C LEU A 16 2.43 4.94 16.92
N ALA A 17 2.38 3.60 16.98
CA ALA A 17 2.54 2.76 15.78
C ALA A 17 1.29 2.69 14.88
N VAL A 18 0.08 2.76 15.46
CA VAL A 18 -1.18 2.69 14.71
C VAL A 18 -1.45 3.98 13.93
N ALA A 19 -1.13 5.13 14.53
CA ALA A 19 -1.29 6.44 13.88
C ALA A 19 -0.39 6.57 12.64
N ASP A 20 0.82 6.01 12.71
CA ASP A 20 1.77 6.00 11.59
C ASP A 20 1.21 5.18 10.41
N THR A 21 0.75 3.96 10.66
CA THR A 21 0.21 3.09 9.59
C THR A 21 -1.00 3.70 8.88
N ALA A 22 -1.94 4.28 9.64
CA ALA A 22 -3.12 4.93 9.06
C ALA A 22 -2.76 6.15 8.20
N SER A 23 -1.79 6.96 8.65
CA SER A 23 -1.24 8.09 7.89
C SER A 23 -0.57 7.63 6.58
N GLU A 24 0.20 6.54 6.63
CA GLU A 24 0.84 5.97 5.45
C GLU A 24 -0.21 5.45 4.43
N GLN A 25 -1.24 4.74 4.90
CA GLN A 25 -2.35 4.29 4.05
C GLN A 25 -3.08 5.46 3.38
N GLN A 26 -3.36 6.53 4.13
CA GLN A 26 -3.98 7.75 3.58
C GLN A 26 -3.09 8.42 2.53
N SER A 27 -1.78 8.52 2.79
CA SER A 27 -0.80 9.09 1.86
C SER A 27 -0.74 8.30 0.55
N ILE A 28 -0.77 6.96 0.63
CA ILE A 28 -0.83 6.07 -0.54
C ILE A 28 -2.12 6.27 -1.33
N GLN A 29 -3.28 6.32 -0.64
CA GLN A 29 -4.57 6.54 -1.29
C GLN A 29 -4.63 7.90 -2.00
N GLN A 30 -4.13 8.96 -1.37
CA GLN A 30 -4.05 10.30 -1.95
C GLN A 30 -3.13 10.32 -3.16
N LEU A 31 -1.94 9.72 -3.06
CA LEU A 31 -1.01 9.61 -4.18
C LEU A 31 -1.66 8.90 -5.38
N MET A 32 -2.31 7.76 -5.15
CA MET A 32 -2.93 6.99 -6.23
C MET A 32 -4.06 7.76 -6.89
N ARG A 33 -4.96 8.39 -6.11
CA ARG A 33 -6.02 9.23 -6.67
C ARG A 33 -5.46 10.43 -7.43
N HIS A 34 -4.48 11.13 -6.86
CA HIS A 34 -3.85 12.28 -7.50
C HIS A 34 -3.26 11.94 -8.87
N ASN A 35 -2.68 10.75 -9.04
CA ASN A 35 -2.02 10.36 -10.29
C ASN A 35 -2.96 9.70 -11.32
N PHE A 36 -4.00 8.98 -10.88
CA PHE A 36 -4.74 8.08 -11.77
C PHE A 36 -6.27 8.26 -11.74
N GLU A 37 -6.81 9.06 -10.82
CA GLU A 37 -8.25 9.34 -10.81
C GLU A 37 -8.66 10.14 -12.04
N ARG A 38 -9.84 9.84 -12.57
CA ARG A 38 -10.46 10.56 -13.67
C ARG A 38 -11.78 11.17 -13.22
N PRO A 39 -12.17 12.37 -13.70
CA PRO A 39 -13.43 13.00 -13.29
C PRO A 39 -14.68 12.16 -13.57
N ASP A 40 -14.65 11.36 -14.63
CA ASP A 40 -15.74 10.48 -15.05
C ASP A 40 -15.64 9.05 -14.50
N ALA A 41 -14.51 8.73 -13.85
CA ALA A 41 -14.22 7.42 -13.30
C ALA A 41 -13.39 7.54 -12.01
N PRO A 42 -14.06 7.72 -10.84
CA PRO A 42 -13.39 7.80 -9.55
C PRO A 42 -12.52 6.57 -9.28
N LEU A 43 -11.37 6.77 -8.65
CA LEU A 43 -10.46 5.68 -8.32
C LEU A 43 -10.71 5.23 -6.88
N ASP A 44 -11.25 4.03 -6.74
CA ASP A 44 -11.40 3.37 -5.44
C ASP A 44 -10.08 2.68 -5.07
N VAL A 45 -9.49 3.07 -3.94
CA VAL A 45 -8.19 2.57 -3.47
C VAL A 45 -8.35 1.93 -2.10
N GLY A 46 -8.14 0.62 -2.04
CA GLY A 46 -8.13 -0.17 -0.82
C GLY A 46 -8.54 -1.62 -1.06
N PRO A 47 -8.12 -2.55 -0.19
CA PRO A 47 -7.35 -2.31 1.03
C PRO A 47 -5.88 -1.95 0.75
N VAL A 48 -5.23 -1.25 1.68
CA VAL A 48 -3.81 -0.88 1.63
C VAL A 48 -3.07 -1.57 2.77
N THR A 49 -2.00 -2.28 2.43
CA THR A 49 -1.13 -2.95 3.40
C THR A 49 0.29 -2.40 3.26
N VAL A 50 0.94 -2.12 4.39
CA VAL A 50 2.27 -1.49 4.45
C VAL A 50 3.20 -2.43 5.22
N GLN A 51 4.39 -2.65 4.69
CA GLN A 51 5.47 -3.43 5.28
C GLN A 51 6.80 -2.71 5.05
N GLY A 52 7.32 -2.06 6.09
CA GLY A 52 8.50 -1.20 5.97
C GLY A 52 8.33 -0.15 4.88
N ASP A 53 9.26 -0.12 3.93
CA ASP A 53 9.22 0.81 2.79
C ASP A 53 8.40 0.30 1.60
N HIS A 54 7.61 -0.77 1.74
CA HIS A 54 6.80 -1.34 0.67
C HIS A 54 5.33 -1.39 1.05
N ALA A 55 4.45 -1.30 0.06
CA ALA A 55 3.03 -1.44 0.28
C ALA A 55 2.33 -2.08 -0.92
N VAL A 56 1.23 -2.77 -0.67
CA VAL A 56 0.31 -3.22 -1.72
C VAL A 56 -1.06 -2.62 -1.49
N ALA A 57 -1.60 -1.97 -2.51
CA ALA A 57 -2.93 -1.38 -2.51
C ALA A 57 -3.80 -2.03 -3.60
N GLY A 58 -4.95 -2.59 -3.21
CA GLY A 58 -6.01 -2.92 -4.16
C GLY A 58 -6.59 -1.64 -4.74
N TRP A 59 -6.98 -1.65 -6.02
CA TRP A 59 -7.65 -0.52 -6.65
C TRP A 59 -8.68 -0.96 -7.67
N LEU A 60 -9.75 -0.17 -7.83
CA LEU A 60 -10.79 -0.33 -8.85
C LEU A 60 -11.06 1.02 -9.51
N GLN A 61 -11.29 1.00 -10.83
CA GLN A 61 -11.74 2.15 -11.60
C GLN A 61 -12.55 1.64 -12.79
N ASP A 62 -13.81 2.07 -12.90
CA ASP A 62 -14.79 1.50 -13.84
C ASP A 62 -14.91 -0.03 -13.67
N GLN A 63 -14.73 -0.79 -14.75
CA GLN A 63 -14.71 -2.26 -14.76
C GLN A 63 -13.30 -2.84 -14.62
N ARG A 64 -12.29 -1.99 -14.39
CA ARG A 64 -10.90 -2.41 -14.23
C ARG A 64 -10.53 -2.44 -12.75
N GLY A 65 -9.64 -3.35 -12.40
CA GLY A 65 -9.13 -3.47 -11.04
C GLY A 65 -7.80 -4.18 -11.03
N GLY A 66 -7.03 -3.97 -9.97
CA GLY A 66 -5.71 -4.53 -9.83
C GLY A 66 -5.16 -4.36 -8.42
N ARG A 67 -3.90 -4.76 -8.26
CA ARG A 67 -3.06 -4.43 -7.11
C ARG A 67 -1.92 -3.55 -7.58
N ALA A 68 -1.60 -2.53 -6.82
CA ALA A 68 -0.45 -1.67 -7.03
C ALA A 68 0.59 -1.99 -5.97
N LEU A 69 1.82 -2.32 -6.38
CA LEU A 69 2.97 -2.33 -5.48
C LEU A 69 3.52 -0.90 -5.41
N LEU A 70 3.73 -0.42 -4.19
CA LEU A 70 4.32 0.87 -3.91
C LEU A 70 5.62 0.72 -3.12
N ARG A 71 6.50 1.70 -3.27
CA ARG A 71 7.73 1.82 -2.49
C ARG A 71 7.88 3.23 -1.95
N LYS A 72 8.27 3.34 -0.68
CA LYS A 72 8.65 4.58 -0.02
C LYS A 72 10.10 4.89 -0.32
N GLY A 73 10.37 6.15 -0.65
CA GLY A 73 11.71 6.66 -0.84
C GLY A 73 11.86 8.06 -0.25
N PRO A 74 12.98 8.75 -0.55
CA PRO A 74 13.25 10.09 0.01
C PRO A 74 12.17 11.14 -0.31
N HIS A 75 11.40 10.94 -1.38
CA HIS A 75 10.33 11.84 -1.82
C HIS A 75 8.93 11.30 -1.52
N GLY A 76 8.81 10.33 -0.60
CA GLY A 76 7.54 9.68 -0.25
C GLY A 76 7.24 8.44 -1.09
N TRP A 77 5.96 8.08 -1.14
CA TRP A 77 5.49 6.90 -1.84
C TRP A 77 5.49 7.09 -3.37
N ARG A 78 5.76 6.02 -4.10
CA ARG A 78 5.54 5.93 -5.55
C ARG A 78 4.98 4.57 -5.92
N VAL A 79 4.17 4.52 -6.97
CA VAL A 79 3.75 3.25 -7.58
C VAL A 79 4.94 2.66 -8.35
N VAL A 80 5.27 1.40 -8.07
CA VAL A 80 6.34 0.65 -8.73
C VAL A 80 5.78 -0.10 -9.93
N LEU A 81 4.67 -0.83 -9.72
CA LEU A 81 3.96 -1.53 -10.79
C LEU A 81 2.51 -1.82 -10.38
N CYS A 82 1.64 -2.00 -11.37
CA CYS A 82 0.30 -2.55 -11.19
C CYS A 82 0.23 -3.96 -11.80
N ALA A 83 -0.35 -4.92 -11.09
CA ALA A 83 -0.51 -6.31 -11.51
C ALA A 83 -1.72 -6.95 -10.82
N GLY A 84 -2.08 -8.17 -11.24
CA GLY A 84 -3.13 -8.98 -10.61
C GLY A 84 -2.60 -9.83 -9.44
N ASP A 85 -2.84 -11.14 -9.49
CA ASP A 85 -2.52 -12.07 -8.40
C ASP A 85 -1.02 -12.31 -8.19
N SER A 86 -0.16 -11.92 -9.13
CA SER A 86 1.29 -12.06 -8.96
C SER A 86 1.81 -11.24 -7.77
N LEU A 87 1.13 -10.15 -7.38
CA LEU A 87 1.47 -9.37 -6.18
C LEU A 87 1.04 -10.03 -4.86
N LEU A 88 0.41 -11.21 -4.92
CA LEU A 88 0.18 -12.07 -3.76
C LEU A 88 1.24 -13.16 -3.61
N ASP A 89 2.20 -13.25 -4.54
CA ASP A 89 3.29 -14.22 -4.48
C ASP A 89 4.54 -13.56 -3.86
N PRO A 90 5.04 -14.08 -2.71
CA PRO A 90 6.30 -13.63 -2.13
C PRO A 90 7.48 -13.61 -3.12
N ALA A 91 7.53 -14.51 -4.11
CA ALA A 91 8.58 -14.52 -5.12
C ALA A 91 8.58 -13.27 -6.02
N THR A 92 7.40 -12.79 -6.39
CA THR A 92 7.25 -11.53 -7.13
C THR A 92 7.69 -10.34 -6.29
N LEU A 93 7.30 -10.32 -5.01
CA LEU A 93 7.66 -9.25 -4.08
C LEU A 93 9.18 -9.19 -3.85
N ARG A 94 9.85 -10.35 -3.69
CA ARG A 94 11.32 -10.41 -3.64
C ARG A 94 11.97 -9.86 -4.89
N SER A 95 11.43 -10.23 -6.07
CA SER A 95 11.94 -9.72 -7.36
C SER A 95 11.78 -8.20 -7.50
N ALA A 96 10.85 -7.59 -6.75
CA ALA A 96 10.67 -6.15 -6.66
C ALA A 96 11.57 -5.47 -5.59
N GLY A 97 12.38 -6.24 -4.86
CA GLY A 97 13.39 -5.73 -3.93
C GLY A 97 13.07 -5.89 -2.45
N LEU A 98 12.03 -6.64 -2.08
CA LEU A 98 11.75 -6.99 -0.69
C LEU A 98 12.68 -8.12 -0.19
N SER A 99 12.96 -8.15 1.11
CA SER A 99 13.60 -9.30 1.75
C SER A 99 12.68 -10.52 1.75
N ASP A 100 13.23 -11.72 2.00
CA ASP A 100 12.42 -12.95 2.12
C ASP A 100 11.35 -12.82 3.20
N GLN A 101 11.73 -12.27 4.36
CA GLN A 101 10.83 -12.08 5.49
C GLN A 101 9.73 -11.06 5.17
N ASP A 102 10.10 -9.89 4.65
CA ASP A 102 9.13 -8.84 4.32
C ASP A 102 8.18 -9.27 3.20
N SER A 103 8.69 -10.04 2.24
CA SER A 103 7.86 -10.59 1.16
C SER A 103 6.81 -11.55 1.68
N ALA A 104 7.18 -12.43 2.62
CA ALA A 104 6.24 -13.35 3.24
C ALA A 104 5.20 -12.59 4.10
N GLN A 105 5.66 -11.64 4.91
CA GLN A 105 4.80 -10.84 5.78
C GLN A 105 3.82 -9.98 4.98
N LEU A 106 4.29 -9.27 3.95
CA LEU A 106 3.44 -8.43 3.10
C LEU A 106 2.41 -9.29 2.34
N SER A 107 2.83 -10.40 1.74
CA SER A 107 1.90 -11.33 1.07
C SER A 107 0.79 -11.82 2.01
N GLN A 108 1.15 -12.22 3.23
CA GLN A 108 0.17 -12.65 4.24
C GLN A 108 -0.76 -11.51 4.65
N ALA A 109 -0.22 -10.31 4.88
CA ALA A 109 -0.99 -9.13 5.25
C ALA A 109 -2.01 -8.75 4.17
N VAL A 110 -1.62 -8.79 2.88
CA VAL A 110 -2.53 -8.52 1.76
C VAL A 110 -3.67 -9.52 1.74
N ARG A 111 -3.37 -10.82 1.82
CA ARG A 111 -4.39 -11.88 1.82
C ARG A 111 -5.36 -11.74 3.00
N GLN A 112 -4.83 -11.37 4.17
CA GLN A 112 -5.66 -11.10 5.34
C GLN A 112 -6.57 -9.88 5.13
N ALA A 113 -6.03 -8.79 4.61
CA ALA A 113 -6.81 -7.58 4.35
C ALA A 113 -7.90 -7.80 3.28
N GLU A 114 -7.59 -8.58 2.24
CA GLU A 114 -8.55 -8.96 1.21
C GLU A 114 -9.61 -9.95 1.70
N SER A 115 -9.30 -10.82 2.67
CA SER A 115 -10.30 -11.71 3.26
C SER A 115 -11.45 -10.99 3.98
N ALA A 116 -11.22 -9.72 4.38
CA ALA A 116 -12.24 -8.86 4.97
C ALA A 116 -13.05 -8.07 3.93
N GLN A 117 -12.77 -8.25 2.63
CA GLN A 117 -13.48 -7.59 1.53
C GLN A 117 -14.57 -8.49 0.95
N PRO A 118 -15.59 -7.90 0.29
CA PRO A 118 -16.54 -8.67 -0.51
C PRO A 118 -15.82 -9.50 -1.57
N ALA A 119 -16.19 -10.77 -1.72
CA ALA A 119 -15.52 -11.69 -2.65
C ALA A 119 -15.47 -11.19 -4.09
N GLU A 120 -16.52 -10.49 -4.54
CA GLU A 120 -16.56 -9.91 -5.89
C GLU A 120 -15.51 -8.82 -6.08
N ARG A 121 -15.30 -7.98 -5.05
CA ARG A 121 -14.25 -6.96 -5.05
C ARG A 121 -12.85 -7.58 -5.16
N VAL A 122 -12.61 -8.67 -4.42
CA VAL A 122 -11.33 -9.39 -4.48
C VAL A 122 -11.06 -9.98 -5.86
N LYS A 123 -12.09 -10.56 -6.51
CA LYS A 123 -11.96 -11.03 -7.90
C LYS A 123 -11.59 -9.89 -8.85
N GLN A 124 -12.15 -8.70 -8.64
CA GLN A 124 -11.83 -7.54 -9.47
C GLN A 124 -10.36 -7.12 -9.35
N PHE A 125 -9.71 -7.30 -8.19
CA PHE A 125 -8.26 -7.06 -8.06
C PHE A 125 -7.40 -8.03 -8.88
N ALA A 126 -7.92 -9.21 -9.21
CA ALA A 126 -7.25 -10.18 -10.07
C ALA A 126 -7.42 -9.89 -11.58
N LEU A 127 -8.35 -8.99 -11.95
CA LEU A 127 -8.70 -8.74 -13.36
C LEU A 127 -7.60 -8.02 -14.16
N PHE A 128 -6.60 -7.43 -13.50
CA PHE A 128 -5.49 -6.81 -14.21
C PHE A 128 -4.62 -7.86 -14.90
N GLN A 129 -4.89 -8.11 -16.18
CA GLN A 129 -4.13 -9.03 -17.04
C GLN A 129 -3.03 -8.32 -17.86
N GLY A 130 -2.71 -7.06 -17.55
CA GLY A 130 -1.60 -6.31 -18.17
C GLY A 130 -0.45 -6.09 -17.19
N VAL A 131 0.74 -5.77 -17.68
CA VAL A 131 1.79 -5.12 -16.88
C VAL A 131 1.95 -3.73 -17.47
N VAL A 132 1.39 -2.71 -16.81
CA VAL A 132 1.70 -1.32 -17.18
C VAL A 132 2.91 -0.91 -16.36
N LYS A 133 4.08 -0.85 -16.99
CA LYS A 133 5.21 -0.09 -16.44
C LYS A 133 4.84 1.39 -16.52
N VAL A 134 4.70 2.04 -15.37
CA VAL A 134 4.60 3.50 -15.32
C VAL A 134 6.02 4.03 -15.44
N ASP A 135 6.52 4.13 -16.68
CA ASP A 135 7.77 4.85 -16.92
C ASP A 135 7.51 6.34 -16.70
N LYS A 136 8.27 6.91 -15.77
CA LYS A 136 8.32 8.35 -15.53
C LYS A 136 9.60 8.89 -16.17
N ASP A 137 9.66 8.88 -17.49
CA ASP A 137 10.67 9.62 -18.27
C ASP A 137 10.03 10.14 -19.57
N ALA A 138 9.26 11.22 -19.45
CA ALA A 138 9.06 12.17 -20.55
C ALA A 138 9.80 13.45 -20.18
N ALA A 139 11.13 13.39 -20.25
CA ALA A 139 12.00 14.56 -20.25
C ALA A 139 12.78 14.61 -21.57
N HIS A 140 12.71 15.79 -22.22
CA HIS A 140 13.45 16.27 -23.40
C HIS A 140 12.88 15.85 -24.78
N GLY A 141 12.69 16.73 -25.76
CA GLY A 141 13.07 18.13 -25.92
C GLY A 141 12.70 18.59 -27.35
N ASN A 142 12.65 19.91 -27.53
CA ASN A 142 12.53 20.65 -28.79
C ASN A 142 13.14 19.95 -30.02
N HIS A 143 12.40 19.89 -31.13
CA HIS A 143 12.91 20.12 -32.48
C HIS A 143 11.79 20.69 -33.37
#